data_AF-X1H407-F1
#
_entry.id   AF-X1H407-F1
#
_cell.length_a   1.000
_cell.length_b   1.000
_cell.length_c   1.000
_cell.angle_alpha   90.00
_cell.angle_beta   90.00
_cell.angle_gamma   90.00
#
_symmetry.space_group_name_H-M   'P 1'
#
loop_
_entity.id
_entity.type
_entity.pdbx_description
1 polymer ?
#
loop_
_entity_poly.entity_id
_entity_poly.type
_entity_poly.pdbx_seq_one_letter_code
_entity_poly.pdbx_strand_id
1 'polypeptide(L)'
;MDSLDVRSTTVPEHLAYQERNRKLGRYIGVIGLQMEYKGKLGEKFKLLHVDPQTLKECAKETGWSCEILKNENGNYLVKIFK
;
A
#
# COMPACT_ATOMS: atom_id res chain seq x y z
N MET A 1 0.97 -9.38 10.55
CA MET A 1 1.60 -8.25 9.88
C MET A 1 0.47 -7.47 9.25
N ASP A 2 0.34 -6.20 9.60
CA ASP A 2 -0.78 -5.36 9.21
C ASP A 2 -0.43 -4.61 7.92
N SER A 3 -1.45 -4.22 7.16
CA SER A 3 -1.32 -3.34 6.00
C SER A 3 -1.54 -1.88 6.41
N LEU A 4 -1.22 -0.94 5.51
CA LEU A 4 -1.34 0.50 5.73
C LEU A 4 -2.14 1.14 4.61
N ASP A 5 -3.21 1.85 4.98
CA ASP A 5 -3.94 2.76 4.09
C ASP A 5 -3.16 4.07 3.96
N VAL A 6 -2.38 4.21 2.89
CA VAL A 6 -1.57 5.40 2.66
C VAL A 6 -2.41 6.68 2.49
N ARG A 7 -3.73 6.57 2.28
CA ARG A 7 -4.63 7.72 2.14
C ARG A 7 -4.87 8.45 3.47
N SER A 8 -4.56 7.82 4.60
CA SER A 8 -4.73 8.42 5.93
C SER A 8 -3.61 9.39 6.32
N THR A 9 -2.56 9.52 5.52
CA THR A 9 -1.43 10.41 5.82
C THR A 9 -1.82 11.88 5.66
N THR A 10 -1.33 12.74 6.56
CA THR A 10 -1.42 14.21 6.46
C THR A 10 -0.06 14.86 6.15
N VAL A 11 1.01 14.06 6.11
CA VAL A 11 2.38 14.50 5.84
C VAL A 11 2.50 15.02 4.39
N PRO A 12 2.86 16.31 4.17
CA PRO A 12 2.90 16.92 2.84
C PRO A 12 3.77 16.20 1.82
N GLU A 13 4.91 15.64 2.25
CA GLU A 13 5.85 14.91 1.40
C GLU A 13 5.22 13.62 0.86
N HIS A 14 4.46 12.91 1.70
CA HIS A 14 3.73 11.71 1.28
C HIS A 14 2.62 12.07 0.28
N LEU A 15 1.89 13.16 0.53
CA LEU A 15 0.84 13.64 -0.37
C LEU A 15 1.42 14.04 -1.74
N ALA A 16 2.55 14.74 -1.76
CA ALA A 16 3.24 15.10 -3.00
C ALA A 16 3.74 13.87 -3.77
N TYR A 17 4.25 12.85 -3.06
CA TYR A 17 4.67 11.59 -3.65
C TYR A 17 3.47 10.83 -4.27
N GLN A 18 2.35 10.75 -3.56
CA GLN A 18 1.11 10.14 -4.04
C GLN A 18 0.54 10.87 -5.26
N GLU A 19 0.57 12.20 -5.25
CA GLU A 19 0.15 13.01 -6.40
C GLU A 19 1.03 12.78 -7.62
N ARG A 20 2.35 12.67 -7.42
CA ARG A 20 3.27 12.30 -8.49
C ARG A 20 2.95 10.92 -9.05
N ASN A 21 2.66 9.93 -8.20
CA ASN A 21 2.23 8.60 -8.64
C ASN A 21 0.96 8.68 -9.49
N ARG A 22 -0.04 9.43 -9.02
CA ARG A 22 -1.31 9.65 -9.73
C ARG A 22 -1.09 10.25 -11.12
N LYS A 23 -0.29 11.31 -11.23
CA LYS A 23 0.07 11.96 -12.51
C LYS A 23 0.79 11.02 -13.48
N LEU A 24 1.50 10.02 -12.97
CA LEU A 24 2.18 9.00 -13.76
C LEU A 24 1.30 7.77 -14.06
N GLY A 25 0.00 7.82 -13.73
CA GLY A 25 -0.92 6.68 -13.91
C GLY A 25 -0.60 5.49 -13.02
N ARG A 26 0.13 5.69 -11.92
CA ARG A 26 0.49 4.64 -10.96
C ARG A 26 -0.48 4.63 -9.79
N TYR A 27 -0.75 3.45 -9.25
CA TYR A 27 -1.45 3.33 -7.99
C TYR A 27 -0.70 4.06 -6.88
N ILE A 28 -1.42 4.86 -6.09
CA ILE A 28 -0.84 5.79 -5.11
C ILE A 28 -0.03 5.09 -4.02
N GLY A 29 -0.38 3.85 -3.69
CA GLY A 29 0.28 3.03 -2.68
C GLY A 29 1.57 2.33 -3.13
N VAL A 30 2.04 2.56 -4.35
CA VAL A 30 3.32 2.01 -4.83
C VAL A 30 4.48 2.90 -4.40
N ILE A 31 5.33 2.39 -3.50
CA ILE A 31 6.52 3.07 -3.00
C ILE A 31 7.77 2.43 -3.61
N GLY A 32 8.64 3.23 -4.23
CA GLY A 32 9.94 2.77 -4.71
C GLY A 32 10.96 2.81 -3.58
N LEU A 33 11.61 1.68 -3.31
CA LEU A 33 12.60 1.54 -2.25
C LEU A 33 13.93 1.02 -2.80
N GLN A 34 15.00 1.40 -2.12
CA GLN A 34 16.34 0.85 -2.30
C GLN A 34 16.98 0.79 -0.92
N MET A 35 17.60 -0.34 -0.60
CA MET A 35 18.16 -0.58 0.74
C MET A 35 19.68 -0.68 0.64
N GLU A 36 20.37 -0.11 1.63
CA GLU A 36 21.82 -0.23 1.80
C GLU A 36 22.12 -0.85 3.16
N TYR A 37 23.05 -1.81 3.20
CA TYR A 37 23.54 -2.40 4.45
C TYR A 37 25.04 -2.67 4.37
N LYS A 38 25.80 -2.14 5.34
CA LYS A 38 27.27 -2.27 5.41
C LYS A 38 27.97 -1.86 4.10
N GLY A 39 27.57 -0.73 3.52
CA GLY A 39 28.13 -0.21 2.28
C GLY A 39 27.75 -0.98 1.02
N LYS A 40 26.86 -1.98 1.12
CA LYS A 40 26.34 -2.73 -0.03
C LYS A 40 24.93 -2.22 -0.35
N LEU A 41 24.82 -1.57 -1.50
CA LEU A 41 23.55 -1.08 -2.02
C LEU A 41 22.85 -2.20 -2.79
N GLY A 42 21.62 -2.50 -2.39
CA GLY A 42 20.76 -3.48 -3.05
C GLY A 42 20.05 -2.92 -4.29
N GLU A 43 19.35 -3.80 -4.99
CA GLU A 43 18.52 -3.41 -6.12
C GLU A 43 17.29 -2.60 -5.70
N LYS A 44 16.77 -1.81 -6.63
CA LYS A 44 15.52 -1.08 -6.43
C LYS A 44 14.34 -2.06 -6.52
N PHE A 45 13.40 -1.93 -5.61
CA PHE A 45 12.15 -2.68 -5.63
C PHE A 45 10.97 -1.77 -5.32
N LYS A 46 9.76 -2.30 -5.50
CA LYS A 46 8.51 -1.60 -5.20
C LYS A 46 7.85 -2.29 -4.01
N LEU A 47 7.49 -1.50 -3.01
CA LEU A 47 6.60 -1.91 -1.92
C LEU A 47 5.18 -1.45 -2.24
N LEU A 48 4.21 -2.35 -2.07
CA LEU A 48 2.81 -2.05 -2.28
C LEU A 48 2.09 -1.93 -0.94
N HIS A 49 1.55 -0.74 -0.67
CA HIS A 49 0.55 -0.51 0.36
C HIS A 49 -0.81 -0.39 -0.31
N VAL A 50 -1.61 -1.44 -0.25
CA VAL A 50 -2.96 -1.43 -0.79
C VAL A 50 -3.92 -0.90 0.27
N ASP A 51 -4.82 0.00 -0.09
CA ASP A 51 -5.88 0.46 0.81
C ASP A 51 -7.03 -0.57 0.90
N PRO A 52 -7.82 -0.57 1.98
CA PRO A 52 -8.86 -1.58 2.19
C PRO A 52 -9.91 -1.65 1.08
N GLN A 53 -10.21 -0.51 0.43
CA GLN A 53 -11.23 -0.45 -0.60
C GLN A 53 -10.73 -1.12 -1.88
N THR A 54 -9.55 -0.73 -2.37
CA THR A 54 -8.94 -1.35 -3.55
C THR A 54 -8.70 -2.85 -3.32
N LEU A 55 -8.26 -3.26 -2.12
CA LEU A 55 -8.09 -4.68 -1.80
C LEU A 55 -9.42 -5.45 -1.91
N LYS A 56 -10.52 -4.88 -1.40
CA LYS A 56 -11.85 -5.50 -1.46
C LYS A 56 -12.36 -5.62 -2.90
N GLU A 57 -12.12 -4.61 -3.72
CA GLU A 57 -12.46 -4.61 -5.14
C GLU A 57 -11.69 -5.72 -5.88
N CYS A 58 -10.36 -5.79 -5.71
CA CYS A 58 -9.54 -6.83 -6.31
C CYS A 58 -9.91 -8.25 -5.83
N ALA A 59 -10.20 -8.43 -4.54
CA ALA A 59 -10.65 -9.71 -4.01
C ALA A 59 -11.95 -10.16 -4.70
N LYS A 60 -12.94 -9.27 -4.77
CA LYS A 60 -14.22 -9.55 -5.43
C LYS A 60 -14.05 -9.91 -6.91
N GLU A 61 -13.25 -9.15 -7.65
CA GLU A 61 -12.98 -9.38 -9.08
C GLU A 61 -12.30 -10.73 -9.35
N THR A 62 -11.54 -11.23 -8.37
CA THR A 62 -10.83 -12.51 -8.48
C THR A 62 -11.58 -13.69 -7.86
N GLY A 63 -12.83 -13.48 -7.43
CA GLY A 63 -13.68 -14.51 -6.83
C GLY A 63 -13.29 -14.86 -5.39
N TRP A 64 -12.58 -13.96 -4.70
CA TRP A 64 -12.27 -14.04 -3.27
C TRP A 64 -13.16 -13.11 -2.47
N SER A 65 -13.33 -13.43 -1.20
CA SER A 65 -13.96 -12.58 -0.19
C SER A 65 -12.92 -12.06 0.79
N CYS A 66 -13.24 -10.94 1.44
CA CYS A 66 -12.38 -10.38 2.48
C CYS A 66 -13.18 -9.84 3.66
N GLU A 67 -12.59 -9.94 4.85
CA GLU A 67 -13.12 -9.44 6.12
C GLU A 67 -12.06 -8.58 6.81
N ILE A 68 -12.39 -7.32 7.11
CA ILE A 68 -11.50 -6.44 7.86
C ILE A 68 -11.61 -6.80 9.34
N LEU A 69 -10.52 -7.31 9.92
CA LEU A 69 -10.46 -7.73 11.31
C LEU A 69 -10.09 -6.58 12.26
N LYS A 70 -9.31 -5.62 11.77
CA LYS A 70 -8.87 -4.42 12.50
C LYS A 70 -8.68 -3.25 11.55
N ASN A 71 -8.97 -2.04 12.00
CA ASN A 71 -8.67 -0.80 11.27
C ASN A 71 -8.48 0.35 12.26
N GLU A 72 -7.22 0.75 12.47
CA GLU A 72 -6.83 1.75 13.46
C GLU A 72 -5.68 2.62 12.92
N ASN A 73 -5.86 3.94 12.96
CA ASN A 73 -4.82 4.92 12.57
C ASN A 73 -4.20 4.66 11.18
N GLY A 74 -5.01 4.21 10.22
CA GLY A 74 -4.57 3.86 8.87
C GLY A 74 -3.98 2.47 8.73
N ASN A 75 -3.59 1.81 9.83
CA ASN A 75 -3.21 0.39 9.78
C ASN A 75 -4.45 -0.48 9.78
N TYR A 76 -4.44 -1.56 9.02
CA TYR A 76 -5.55 -2.50 8.99
C TYR A 76 -5.08 -3.93 8.81
N LEU A 77 -5.86 -4.86 9.36
CA LEU A 77 -5.67 -6.29 9.17
C LEU A 77 -6.88 -6.84 8.44
N VAL A 78 -6.63 -7.60 7.39
CA VAL A 78 -7.67 -8.22 6.57
C VAL A 78 -7.43 -9.71 6.46
N LYS A 79 -8.52 -10.48 6.56
CA LYS A 79 -8.56 -11.88 6.19
C LYS A 79 -9.09 -11.99 4.78
N ILE A 80 -8.38 -12.69 3.91
CA ILE A 80 -8.81 -12.99 2.54
C ILE A 80 -9.09 -14.49 2.47
N PHE A 81 -10.24 -14.90 1.93
CA PHE A 81 -10.69 -16.29 1.88
C PHE A 81 -11.54 -16.55 0.64
N LYS A 82 -11.68 -17.81 0.25
CA LYS A 82 -12.48 -18.24 -0.89
C LYS A 82 -13.74 -18.95 -0.42
#